data_AF-A0A940NWS8-F1
#
_entry.id   AF-A0A940NWS8-F1
#
_cell.length_a   1.000
_cell.length_b   1.000
_cell.length_c   1.000
_cell.angle_alpha   90.00
_cell.angle_beta   90.00
_cell.angle_gamma   90.00
#
_symmetry.space_group_name_H-M   'P 1'
#
loop_
_entity.id
_entity.type
_entity.pdbx_description
1 polymer ?
#
loop_
_entity_poly.entity_id
_entity_poly.type
_entity_poly.pdbx_seq_one_letter_code
_entity_poly.pdbx_strand_id
1 'polypeptide(L)'
;MGSWLRKYVRQLGKLAMKAGFPALVIDCIIIGSFSLNGTPDDGELLPLFYLRLLLLTYGACFIAACVIEHQSLIRAATRMDADLIGNAFGGFRKQDKLFAAGLDLYAKERARSALDLFLEVREFDLTDQELGVLSFYIGRCYQMLRCPSNAIGYYETAREKGFSEHYAKLFEARSYAEGGDYSRSFQLFNELLENDPPEDFYFLYTDIGFLFIRQKQPDAAAEWFERSIEKKQNYAFALSGMAIASLQKGDFVAAQDYHYKALVNHLDEPAVFRKYYEETKRLMLEMHPDWSEKTGAAPAENAEQTESKGA
;
A
#
# COMPACT_ATOMS: atom_id res chain seq x y z
N MET A 1 16.00 30.93 10.82
CA MET A 1 17.23 30.13 11.07
C MET A 1 17.28 29.46 12.44
N GLY A 2 16.84 30.07 13.54
CA GLY A 2 17.06 29.53 14.90
C GLY A 2 16.22 28.32 15.36
N SER A 3 15.14 27.92 14.69
CA SER A 3 14.34 26.74 15.11
C SER A 3 14.95 25.42 14.64
N TRP A 4 15.46 25.39 13.42
CA TRP A 4 16.09 24.21 12.82
C TRP A 4 17.40 23.86 13.53
N LEU A 5 18.25 24.85 13.82
CA LEU A 5 19.49 24.66 14.56
C LEU A 5 19.24 24.07 15.96
N ARG A 6 18.21 24.58 16.67
CA ARG A 6 17.81 24.05 17.99
C ARG A 6 17.31 22.61 17.93
N LYS A 7 16.59 22.24 16.87
CA LYS A 7 16.15 20.86 16.65
C LYS A 7 17.34 19.93 16.41
N TYR A 8 18.30 20.38 15.59
CA TYR A 8 19.51 19.63 15.25
C TYR A 8 20.40 19.40 16.47
N VAL A 9 20.66 20.45 17.26
CA VAL A 9 21.44 20.36 18.51
C VAL A 9 20.79 19.41 19.52
N ARG A 10 19.45 19.44 19.66
CA ARG A 10 18.74 18.49 20.54
C ARG A 10 18.86 17.05 20.06
N GLN A 11 18.79 16.80 18.75
CA GLN A 11 18.95 15.44 18.21
C GLN A 11 20.38 14.92 18.40
N LEU A 12 21.39 15.74 18.12
CA LEU A 12 22.79 15.39 18.40
C LEU A 12 23.04 15.10 19.88
N GLY A 13 22.46 15.91 20.78
CA GLY A 13 22.55 15.66 22.22
C GLY A 13 21.94 14.31 22.64
N LYS A 14 20.81 13.92 22.06
CA LYS A 14 20.22 12.59 22.31
C LYS A 14 21.11 11.45 21.82
N LEU A 15 21.72 11.60 20.64
CA LEU A 15 22.64 10.61 20.08
C LEU A 15 23.91 10.47 20.93
N ALA A 16 24.46 11.59 21.39
CA ALA A 16 25.58 11.62 22.32
C ALA A 16 25.27 10.84 23.61
N MET A 17 24.09 11.05 24.19
CA MET A 17 23.64 10.30 25.36
C MET A 17 23.46 8.80 25.09
N LYS A 18 22.90 8.42 23.93
CA LYS A 18 22.75 7.01 23.53
C LYS A 18 24.11 6.31 23.36
N ALA A 19 25.14 7.03 22.93
CA ALA A 19 26.49 6.51 22.74
C ALA A 19 27.30 6.38 24.04
N GLY A 20 27.02 7.22 25.04
CA GLY A 20 27.81 7.30 26.27
C GLY A 20 27.83 6.01 27.09
N PHE A 21 26.66 5.39 27.31
CA PHE A 21 26.58 4.16 28.12
C PHE A 21 27.35 2.97 27.51
N PRO A 22 27.17 2.58 26.24
CA PRO A 22 27.94 1.49 25.65
C PRO A 22 29.44 1.80 25.55
N ALA A 23 29.83 3.05 25.31
CA ALA A 23 31.24 3.45 25.30
C ALA A 23 31.90 3.22 26.68
N LEU A 24 31.23 3.64 27.76
CA LEU A 24 31.71 3.43 29.13
C LEU A 24 31.86 1.93 29.47
N VAL A 25 30.91 1.09 29.04
CA VAL A 25 31.00 -0.36 29.26
C VAL A 25 32.21 -0.96 28.53
N ILE A 26 32.42 -0.59 27.27
CA ILE A 26 33.58 -1.04 26.49
C ILE A 26 34.89 -0.58 27.14
N ASP A 27 34.98 0.67 27.57
CA ASP A 27 36.15 1.21 28.25
C ASP A 27 36.44 0.47 29.57
N CYS A 28 35.42 0.21 30.40
CA CYS A 28 35.59 -0.56 31.64
C CYS A 28 36.12 -1.98 31.38
N ILE A 29 35.67 -2.64 30.32
CA ILE A 29 36.14 -3.98 29.93
C ILE A 29 37.61 -3.93 29.48
N ILE A 30 37.98 -2.94 28.66
CA ILE A 30 39.36 -2.79 28.17
C ILE A 30 40.32 -2.43 29.32
N ILE A 31 39.93 -1.52 30.22
CA ILE A 31 40.74 -1.16 31.38
C ILE A 31 40.89 -2.35 32.35
N GLY A 32 39.80 -3.09 32.57
CA GLY A 32 39.80 -4.31 33.39
C GLY A 32 40.74 -5.39 32.84
N SER A 33 40.79 -5.57 31.53
CA SER A 33 41.68 -6.56 30.90
C SER A 33 43.16 -6.18 31.02
N PHE A 34 43.51 -4.89 30.89
CA PHE A 34 44.87 -4.41 31.15
C PHE A 34 45.29 -4.59 32.62
N SER A 35 44.34 -4.44 33.55
CA SER A 35 44.61 -4.66 34.98
C SER A 35 44.89 -6.13 35.31
N LEU A 36 44.31 -7.07 34.54
CA LEU A 36 44.49 -8.51 34.73
C LEU A 36 45.71 -9.07 34.00
N ASN A 37 46.05 -8.55 32.82
CA ASN A 37 47.09 -9.10 31.93
C ASN A 37 48.39 -8.29 31.89
N GLY A 38 48.46 -7.16 32.61
CA GLY A 38 49.58 -6.23 32.60
C GLY A 38 49.41 -5.08 31.60
N THR A 39 49.89 -3.89 31.97
CA THR A 39 49.87 -2.68 31.13
C THR A 39 51.07 -2.66 30.17
N PRO A 40 50.95 -2.05 28.97
CA PRO A 40 52.11 -1.79 28.11
C PRO A 40 53.16 -0.92 28.83
N ASP A 41 54.44 -1.25 28.70
CA ASP A 41 55.58 -0.78 29.52
C ASP A 41 55.94 0.73 29.47
N ASP A 42 55.12 1.59 28.87
CA ASP A 42 55.45 3.01 28.67
C ASP A 42 54.77 3.93 29.71
N GLY A 43 55.36 4.01 30.90
CA GLY A 43 54.79 4.66 32.10
C GLY A 43 54.57 6.19 32.04
N GLU A 44 55.07 6.91 31.05
CA GLU A 44 54.93 8.39 30.97
C GLU A 44 53.74 8.88 30.14
N LEU A 45 53.06 8.00 29.40
CA LEU A 45 51.94 8.34 28.51
C LEU A 45 50.58 7.82 28.98
N LEU A 46 50.50 7.25 30.18
CA LEU A 46 49.36 6.48 30.67
C LEU A 46 48.02 7.26 30.66
N PRO A 47 47.91 8.50 31.17
CA PRO A 47 46.64 9.24 31.18
C PRO A 47 46.20 9.68 29.78
N LEU A 48 47.17 10.07 28.93
CA LEU A 48 46.91 10.45 27.55
C LEU A 48 46.48 9.25 26.71
N PHE A 49 47.04 8.07 26.98
CA PHE A 49 46.64 6.81 26.36
C PHE A 49 45.19 6.45 26.69
N TYR A 50 44.81 6.46 27.98
CA TYR A 50 43.43 6.18 28.38
C TYR A 50 42.44 7.23 27.87
N LEU A 51 42.82 8.52 27.84
CA LEU A 51 41.98 9.57 27.25
C LEU A 51 41.77 9.35 25.75
N ARG A 52 42.82 8.99 25.00
CA ARG A 52 42.70 8.67 23.56
C ARG A 52 41.81 7.45 23.34
N LEU A 53 41.96 6.40 24.15
CA LEU A 53 41.13 5.21 24.08
C LEU A 53 39.66 5.54 24.30
N LEU A 54 39.34 6.29 25.36
CA LEU A 54 37.98 6.74 25.68
C LEU A 54 37.36 7.60 24.57
N LEU A 55 38.14 8.49 23.97
CA LEU A 55 37.67 9.30 22.84
C LEU A 55 37.39 8.44 21.59
N LEU A 56 38.21 7.41 21.34
CA LEU A 56 38.03 6.49 20.22
C LEU A 56 36.80 5.60 20.39
N THR A 57 36.62 5.00 21.57
CA THR A 57 35.47 4.14 21.88
C THR A 57 34.17 4.95 21.88
N TYR A 58 34.17 6.13 22.51
CA TYR A 58 33.04 7.04 22.46
C TYR A 58 32.74 7.50 21.02
N GLY A 59 33.77 7.84 20.24
CA GLY A 59 33.62 8.18 18.82
C GLY A 59 32.99 7.05 18.01
N ALA A 60 33.45 5.81 18.19
CA ALA A 60 32.89 4.63 17.52
C ALA A 60 31.43 4.37 17.92
N CYS A 61 31.11 4.42 19.22
CA CYS A 61 29.74 4.29 19.72
C CYS A 61 28.83 5.42 19.24
N PHE A 62 29.35 6.64 19.10
CA PHE A 62 28.60 7.78 18.57
C PHE A 62 28.27 7.60 17.10
N ILE A 63 29.25 7.15 16.29
CA ILE A 63 29.01 6.79 14.89
C ILE A 63 27.97 5.67 14.79
N ALA A 64 28.10 4.62 15.60
CA ALA A 64 27.12 3.54 15.66
C ALA A 64 25.71 4.03 16.03
N ALA A 65 25.59 4.91 17.02
CA ALA A 65 24.32 5.52 17.41
C ALA A 65 23.69 6.35 16.26
N CYS A 66 24.52 7.09 15.51
CA CYS A 66 24.07 7.83 14.33
C CYS A 66 23.58 6.89 13.22
N VAL A 67 24.30 5.80 12.98
CA VAL A 67 23.93 4.75 12.00
C VAL A 67 22.60 4.11 12.39
N ILE A 68 22.43 3.72 13.65
CA ILE A 68 21.20 3.09 14.16
C ILE A 68 20.01 4.05 14.03
N GLU A 69 20.17 5.31 14.41
CA GLU A 69 19.08 6.29 14.31
C GLU A 69 18.69 6.55 12.84
N HIS A 70 19.66 6.68 11.94
CA HIS A 70 19.37 6.85 10.52
C HIS A 70 18.65 5.64 9.92
N GLN A 71 19.13 4.42 10.24
CA GLN A 71 18.42 3.20 9.85
C GLN A 71 17.01 3.15 10.46
N SER A 72 16.83 3.62 11.69
CA SER A 72 15.49 3.68 12.31
C SER A 72 14.55 4.65 11.59
N LEU A 73 15.06 5.75 11.03
CA LEU A 73 14.27 6.71 10.25
C LEU A 73 13.87 6.13 8.89
N ILE A 74 14.80 5.46 8.20
CA ILE A 74 14.49 4.74 6.96
C ILE A 74 13.45 3.66 7.25
N ARG A 75 13.68 2.82 8.28
CA ARG A 75 12.73 1.79 8.70
C ARG A 75 11.37 2.37 9.12
N ALA A 76 11.34 3.57 9.67
CA ALA A 76 10.10 4.26 10.02
C ALA A 76 9.35 4.78 8.78
N ALA A 77 10.07 5.18 7.73
CA ALA A 77 9.46 5.55 6.44
C ALA A 77 8.99 4.33 5.65
N THR A 78 9.72 3.20 5.76
CA THR A 78 9.36 1.92 5.13
C THR A 78 8.42 1.08 5.97
N ARG A 79 7.98 1.54 7.14
CA ARG A 79 7.38 0.69 8.19
C ARG A 79 6.15 -0.11 7.77
N MET A 80 5.35 0.40 6.84
CA MET A 80 4.16 -0.32 6.36
C MET A 80 4.54 -1.50 5.46
N ASP A 81 5.61 -1.35 4.69
CA ASP A 81 6.04 -2.32 3.68
C ASP A 81 7.46 -2.83 3.96
N ALA A 82 7.92 -2.77 5.21
CA ALA A 82 9.30 -3.06 5.57
C ALA A 82 9.66 -4.52 5.30
N ASP A 83 8.72 -5.42 5.60
CA ASP A 83 8.86 -6.85 5.32
C ASP A 83 8.87 -7.12 3.81
N LEU A 84 8.11 -6.33 3.03
CA LEU A 84 8.04 -6.42 1.57
C LEU A 84 9.35 -5.95 0.92
N ILE A 85 9.87 -4.79 1.34
CA ILE A 85 11.06 -4.14 0.78
C ILE A 85 12.35 -4.89 1.18
N GLY A 86 12.38 -5.48 2.38
CA GLY A 86 13.54 -6.18 2.90
C GLY A 86 14.74 -5.24 3.06
N ASN A 87 15.89 -5.65 2.51
CA ASN A 87 17.15 -4.90 2.62
C ASN A 87 17.36 -3.85 1.52
N ALA A 88 16.48 -3.77 0.52
CA ALA A 88 16.59 -2.81 -0.55
C ALA A 88 16.48 -1.37 0.00
N PHE A 89 17.33 -0.48 -0.50
CA PHE A 89 17.37 0.93 -0.06
C PHE A 89 17.61 1.15 1.44
N GLY A 90 18.15 0.17 2.17
CA GLY A 90 18.43 0.26 3.62
C GLY A 90 19.71 1.04 3.99
N GLY A 91 20.41 1.59 3.00
CA GLY A 91 21.73 2.20 3.14
C GLY A 91 21.74 3.71 3.40
N PHE A 92 22.86 4.34 3.05
CA PHE A 92 23.11 5.79 3.24
C PHE A 92 23.31 6.55 1.92
N ARG A 93 23.14 5.87 0.78
CA ARG A 93 23.38 6.45 -0.55
C ARG A 93 22.29 7.46 -0.89
N LYS A 94 22.51 8.28 -1.94
CA LYS A 94 21.54 9.31 -2.33
C LYS A 94 20.19 8.67 -2.72
N GLN A 95 20.23 7.59 -3.50
CA GLN A 95 19.06 6.83 -3.92
C GLN A 95 18.27 6.24 -2.74
N ASP A 96 18.94 5.81 -1.66
CA ASP A 96 18.28 5.25 -0.47
C ASP A 96 17.39 6.31 0.20
N LYS A 97 17.92 7.54 0.30
CA LYS A 97 17.21 8.68 0.89
C LYS A 97 16.07 9.16 0.00
N LEU A 98 16.29 9.22 -1.32
CA LEU A 98 15.26 9.59 -2.30
C LEU A 98 14.12 8.57 -2.31
N PHE A 99 14.44 7.27 -2.29
CA PHE A 99 13.46 6.20 -2.24
C PHE A 99 12.64 6.27 -0.94
N ALA A 100 13.29 6.42 0.22
CA ALA A 100 12.59 6.58 1.49
C ALA A 100 11.67 7.81 1.52
N ALA A 101 12.09 8.93 0.92
CA ALA A 101 11.25 10.12 0.77
C ALA A 101 10.08 9.90 -0.20
N GLY A 102 10.30 9.18 -1.31
CA GLY A 102 9.25 8.76 -2.24
C GLY A 102 8.21 7.90 -1.56
N LEU A 103 8.64 6.95 -0.72
CA LEU A 103 7.76 6.05 0.01
C LEU A 103 6.93 6.77 1.08
N ASP A 104 7.51 7.75 1.78
CA ASP A 104 6.75 8.62 2.72
C ASP A 104 5.67 9.45 1.99
N LEU A 105 5.95 9.91 0.76
CA LEU A 105 4.96 10.60 -0.06
C LEU A 105 3.89 9.64 -0.58
N TYR A 106 4.28 8.43 -0.98
CA TYR A 106 3.36 7.37 -1.39
C TYR A 106 2.38 7.00 -0.26
N ALA A 107 2.88 6.79 0.95
CA ALA A 107 2.07 6.50 2.14
C ALA A 107 1.09 7.64 2.50
N LYS A 108 1.38 8.88 2.08
CA LYS A 108 0.50 10.06 2.22
C LYS A 108 -0.40 10.28 1.01
N GLU A 109 -0.49 9.29 0.13
CA GLU A 109 -1.27 9.30 -1.13
C GLU A 109 -0.87 10.42 -2.10
N ARG A 110 0.34 10.97 -1.96
CA ARG A 110 0.89 12.01 -2.86
C ARG A 110 1.58 11.35 -4.05
N ALA A 111 0.82 10.55 -4.80
CA ALA A 111 1.33 9.68 -5.86
C ALA A 111 2.18 10.39 -6.91
N ARG A 112 1.82 11.63 -7.29
CA ARG A 112 2.60 12.41 -8.27
C ARG A 112 4.01 12.73 -7.77
N SER A 113 4.12 13.28 -6.56
CA SER A 113 5.41 13.64 -5.99
C SER A 113 6.26 12.42 -5.63
N ALA A 114 5.61 11.32 -5.21
CA ALA A 114 6.28 10.04 -5.00
C ALA A 114 6.88 9.51 -6.31
N LEU A 115 6.09 9.52 -7.40
CA LEU A 115 6.53 9.10 -8.74
C LEU A 115 7.74 9.91 -9.21
N ASP A 116 7.73 11.24 -9.04
CA ASP A 116 8.85 12.09 -9.47
C ASP A 116 10.16 11.68 -8.76
N LEU A 117 10.11 11.39 -7.45
CA LEU A 117 11.28 10.91 -6.70
C LEU A 117 11.71 9.50 -7.11
N PHE A 118 10.76 8.59 -7.33
CA PHE A 118 11.09 7.23 -7.78
C PHE A 118 11.70 7.22 -9.18
N LEU A 119 11.27 8.10 -10.08
CA LEU A 119 11.90 8.27 -11.38
C LEU A 119 13.32 8.84 -11.25
N GLU A 120 13.60 9.74 -10.30
CA GLU A 120 14.97 10.18 -10.01
C GLU A 120 15.83 9.01 -9.49
N VAL A 121 15.28 8.14 -8.62
CA VAL A 121 15.97 6.94 -8.12
C VAL A 121 16.34 5.98 -9.24
N ARG A 122 15.52 5.88 -10.28
CA ARG A 122 15.74 4.98 -11.43
C ARG A 122 16.98 5.35 -12.26
N GLU A 123 17.43 6.60 -12.20
CA GLU A 123 18.60 7.08 -12.97
C GLU A 123 19.95 6.69 -12.31
N PHE A 124 19.92 6.01 -11.16
CA PHE A 124 21.11 5.48 -10.50
C PHE A 124 21.37 4.02 -10.91
N ASP A 125 22.60 3.55 -10.70
CA ASP A 125 22.91 2.12 -10.79
C ASP A 125 22.26 1.37 -9.62
N LEU A 126 21.27 0.53 -9.96
CA LEU A 126 20.49 -0.26 -9.00
C LEU A 126 20.83 -1.75 -9.13
N THR A 127 20.83 -2.44 -7.99
CA THR A 127 20.80 -3.91 -7.99
C THR A 127 19.47 -4.43 -8.53
N ASP A 128 19.41 -5.68 -8.97
CA ASP A 128 18.16 -6.31 -9.43
C ASP A 128 17.07 -6.24 -8.37
N GLN A 129 17.41 -6.49 -7.09
CA GLN A 129 16.48 -6.39 -5.98
C GLN A 129 15.90 -4.97 -5.83
N GLU A 130 16.75 -3.94 -5.89
CA GLU A 130 16.33 -2.54 -5.79
C GLU A 130 15.48 -2.11 -6.98
N LEU A 131 15.85 -2.55 -8.18
CA LEU A 131 15.09 -2.27 -9.38
C LEU A 131 13.70 -2.92 -9.31
N GLY A 132 13.59 -4.15 -8.79
CA GLY A 132 12.32 -4.82 -8.58
C GLY A 132 11.41 -4.06 -7.62
N VAL A 133 11.94 -3.69 -6.45
CA VAL A 133 11.23 -2.88 -5.44
C VAL A 133 10.78 -1.54 -6.03
N LEU A 134 11.71 -0.80 -6.65
CA LEU A 134 11.42 0.50 -7.23
C LEU A 134 10.35 0.43 -8.30
N SER A 135 10.43 -0.56 -9.20
CA SER A 135 9.48 -0.74 -10.28
C SER A 135 8.08 -0.98 -9.72
N PHE A 136 7.93 -1.84 -8.70
CA PHE A 136 6.65 -2.05 -8.05
C PHE A 136 6.01 -0.73 -7.56
N TYR A 137 6.77 0.12 -6.85
CA TYR A 137 6.23 1.38 -6.36
C TYR A 137 5.97 2.42 -7.45
N ILE A 138 6.75 2.43 -8.53
CA ILE A 138 6.43 3.24 -9.72
C ILE A 138 5.10 2.78 -10.33
N GLY A 139 4.89 1.47 -10.48
CA GLY A 139 3.63 0.89 -10.94
C GLY A 139 2.45 1.30 -10.05
N ARG A 140 2.62 1.21 -8.73
CA ARG A 140 1.60 1.65 -7.75
C ARG A 140 1.26 3.13 -7.91
N CYS A 141 2.26 3.99 -8.11
CA CYS A 141 2.03 5.42 -8.34
C CYS A 141 1.26 5.69 -9.64
N TYR A 142 1.60 5.02 -10.74
CA TYR A 142 0.85 5.15 -12.00
C TYR A 142 -0.61 4.71 -11.85
N GLN A 143 -0.86 3.62 -11.10
CA GLN A 143 -2.23 3.17 -10.83
C GLN A 143 -3.02 4.19 -9.99
N MET A 144 -2.43 4.75 -8.93
CA MET A 144 -3.07 5.81 -8.13
C MET A 144 -3.36 7.08 -8.95
N LEU A 145 -2.54 7.36 -9.98
CA LEU A 145 -2.75 8.47 -10.91
C LEU A 145 -3.75 8.15 -12.04
N ARG A 146 -4.43 7.00 -11.99
CA ARG A 146 -5.37 6.53 -13.03
C ARG A 146 -4.72 6.36 -14.41
N CYS A 147 -3.45 5.96 -14.43
CA CYS A 147 -2.71 5.63 -15.65
C CYS A 147 -2.30 4.13 -15.63
N PRO A 148 -3.27 3.20 -15.62
CA PRO A 148 -2.99 1.77 -15.40
C PRO A 148 -2.12 1.15 -16.51
N SER A 149 -2.25 1.61 -17.76
CA SER A 149 -1.42 1.12 -18.86
C SER A 149 0.07 1.36 -18.64
N ASN A 150 0.44 2.47 -18.00
CA ASN A 150 1.84 2.78 -17.68
C ASN A 150 2.37 1.90 -16.55
N ALA A 151 1.49 1.36 -15.69
CA ALA A 151 1.89 0.58 -14.52
C ALA A 151 2.30 -0.86 -14.88
N ILE A 152 1.67 -1.45 -15.91
CA ILE A 152 1.82 -2.87 -16.29
C ILE A 152 3.30 -3.26 -16.46
N GLY A 153 4.05 -2.54 -17.30
CA GLY A 153 5.46 -2.88 -17.56
C GLY A 153 6.36 -2.78 -16.32
N TYR A 154 5.99 -1.96 -15.33
CA TYR A 154 6.73 -1.89 -14.08
C TYR A 154 6.42 -3.07 -13.15
N TYR A 155 5.19 -3.59 -13.16
CA TYR A 155 4.87 -4.82 -12.43
C TYR A 155 5.51 -6.05 -13.07
N GLU A 156 5.55 -6.10 -14.41
CA GLU A 156 6.32 -7.11 -15.15
C GLU A 156 7.80 -7.07 -14.74
N THR A 157 8.41 -5.88 -14.76
CA THR A 157 9.80 -5.70 -14.30
C THR A 157 9.98 -6.11 -12.84
N ALA A 158 9.06 -5.74 -11.94
CA ALA A 158 9.12 -6.13 -10.54
C ALA A 158 9.15 -7.66 -10.36
N ARG A 159 8.28 -8.36 -11.10
CA ARG A 159 8.20 -9.82 -11.09
C ARG A 159 9.43 -10.48 -11.71
N GLU A 160 9.94 -9.99 -12.83
CA GLU A 160 11.17 -10.48 -13.46
C GLU A 160 12.39 -10.36 -12.54
N LYS A 161 12.40 -9.34 -11.67
CA LYS A 161 13.44 -9.13 -10.65
C LYS A 161 13.15 -9.87 -9.34
N GLY A 162 12.13 -10.72 -9.30
CA GLY A 162 11.77 -11.54 -8.15
C GLY A 162 11.19 -10.77 -6.98
N PHE A 163 10.73 -9.52 -7.18
CA PHE A 163 10.11 -8.74 -6.12
C PHE A 163 8.62 -9.06 -6.01
N SER A 164 8.25 -9.65 -4.88
CA SER A 164 6.86 -9.80 -4.43
C SER A 164 5.91 -10.32 -5.52
N GLU A 165 6.21 -11.50 -6.05
CA GLU A 165 5.55 -12.05 -7.25
C GLU A 165 4.02 -12.03 -7.16
N HIS A 166 3.44 -12.44 -6.03
CA HIS A 166 1.98 -12.43 -5.85
C HIS A 166 1.40 -11.01 -5.89
N TYR A 167 2.00 -10.03 -5.22
CA TYR A 167 1.50 -8.66 -5.22
C TYR A 167 1.72 -7.98 -6.57
N ALA A 168 2.89 -8.18 -7.21
CA ALA A 168 3.15 -7.66 -8.55
C ALA A 168 2.10 -8.19 -9.53
N LYS A 169 1.84 -9.50 -9.53
CA LYS A 169 0.82 -10.13 -10.37
C LYS A 169 -0.59 -9.62 -10.06
N LEU A 170 -0.94 -9.43 -8.79
CA LEU A 170 -2.23 -8.86 -8.37
C LEU A 170 -2.45 -7.46 -8.93
N PHE A 171 -1.48 -6.56 -8.75
CA PHE A 171 -1.63 -5.18 -9.22
C PHE A 171 -1.52 -5.06 -10.74
N GLU A 172 -0.76 -5.95 -11.39
CA GLU A 172 -0.76 -6.12 -12.84
C GLU A 172 -2.16 -6.52 -13.34
N ALA A 173 -2.78 -7.56 -12.75
CA ALA A 173 -4.13 -8.00 -13.09
C ALA A 173 -5.17 -6.87 -12.95
N ARG A 174 -5.10 -6.11 -11.83
CA ARG A 174 -5.96 -4.94 -11.62
C ARG A 174 -5.72 -3.84 -12.66
N SER A 175 -4.47 -3.62 -13.06
CA SER A 175 -4.13 -2.62 -14.08
C SER A 175 -4.64 -3.01 -15.46
N TYR A 176 -4.54 -4.29 -15.84
CA TYR A 176 -5.18 -4.81 -17.05
C TYR A 176 -6.71 -4.63 -17.00
N ALA A 177 -7.35 -4.90 -15.86
CA ALA A 177 -8.79 -4.70 -15.67
C ALA A 177 -9.21 -3.23 -15.81
N GLU A 178 -8.41 -2.29 -15.28
CA GLU A 178 -8.66 -0.86 -15.40
C GLU A 178 -8.37 -0.34 -16.83
N GLY A 179 -7.40 -0.93 -17.52
CA GLY A 179 -7.06 -0.64 -18.92
C GLY A 179 -8.01 -1.28 -19.94
N GLY A 180 -8.94 -2.12 -19.52
CA GLY A 180 -9.94 -2.78 -20.37
C GLY A 180 -9.48 -4.09 -21.02
N ASP A 181 -8.25 -4.56 -20.75
CA ASP A 181 -7.80 -5.89 -21.18
C ASP A 181 -8.24 -6.94 -20.17
N TYR A 182 -9.52 -7.29 -20.24
CA TYR A 182 -10.13 -8.20 -19.29
C TYR A 182 -9.63 -9.64 -19.42
N SER A 183 -9.16 -10.03 -20.62
CA SER A 183 -8.64 -11.38 -20.86
C SER A 183 -7.34 -11.62 -20.10
N ARG A 184 -6.36 -10.70 -20.23
CA ARG A 184 -5.10 -10.81 -19.48
C ARG A 184 -5.31 -10.65 -17.99
N SER A 185 -6.21 -9.74 -17.59
CA SER A 185 -6.58 -9.59 -16.19
C SER A 185 -7.11 -10.89 -15.59
N PHE A 186 -8.08 -11.54 -16.26
CA PHE A 186 -8.64 -12.81 -15.79
C PHE A 186 -7.59 -13.93 -15.75
N GLN A 187 -6.71 -14.00 -16.75
CA GLN A 187 -5.62 -14.97 -16.76
C GLN A 187 -4.73 -14.84 -15.52
N LEU A 188 -4.26 -13.63 -15.20
CA LEU A 188 -3.40 -13.39 -14.04
C LEU A 188 -4.12 -13.66 -12.71
N PHE A 189 -5.40 -13.31 -12.60
CA PHE A 189 -6.20 -13.67 -11.43
C PHE A 189 -6.36 -15.19 -11.27
N ASN A 190 -6.57 -15.90 -12.38
CA ASN A 190 -6.69 -17.36 -12.35
C ASN A 190 -5.36 -18.01 -11.95
N GLU A 191 -4.24 -17.53 -12.50
CA GLU A 191 -2.90 -17.96 -12.08
C GLU A 191 -2.64 -17.70 -10.59
N LEU A 192 -3.14 -16.59 -10.02
CA LEU A 192 -3.05 -16.35 -8.58
C LEU A 192 -3.85 -17.36 -7.77
N LEU A 193 -5.07 -17.70 -8.22
CA LEU A 193 -5.93 -18.69 -7.54
C LEU A 193 -5.38 -20.12 -7.63
N GLU A 194 -4.73 -20.48 -8.73
CA GLU A 194 -4.16 -21.82 -8.95
C GLU A 194 -2.87 -22.07 -8.14
N ASN A 195 -2.14 -21.02 -7.77
CA ASN A 195 -0.84 -21.11 -7.11
C ASN A 195 -0.89 -20.74 -5.62
N ASP A 196 -1.95 -21.16 -4.92
CA ASP A 196 -2.17 -20.94 -3.48
C ASP A 196 -1.86 -19.48 -3.05
N PRO A 197 -2.78 -18.54 -3.32
CA PRO A 197 -2.52 -17.13 -3.06
C PRO A 197 -2.32 -16.89 -1.55
N PRO A 198 -1.54 -15.85 -1.18
CA PRO A 198 -1.37 -15.46 0.21
C PRO A 198 -2.72 -15.33 0.96
N GLU A 199 -2.76 -15.67 2.26
CA GLU A 199 -4.01 -15.66 3.04
C GLU A 199 -4.67 -14.26 3.08
N ASP A 200 -3.89 -13.19 2.99
CA ASP A 200 -4.36 -11.81 2.94
C ASP A 200 -5.01 -11.44 1.61
N PHE A 201 -4.98 -12.31 0.59
CA PHE A 201 -5.63 -12.12 -0.72
C PHE A 201 -7.10 -12.58 -0.72
N TYR A 202 -7.78 -12.43 0.42
CA TYR A 202 -9.19 -12.78 0.59
C TYR A 202 -10.16 -11.99 -0.34
N PHE A 203 -9.67 -11.02 -1.10
CA PHE A 203 -10.45 -10.20 -2.04
C PHE A 203 -10.42 -10.73 -3.49
N LEU A 204 -9.69 -11.80 -3.81
CA LEU A 204 -9.53 -12.27 -5.20
C LEU A 204 -10.86 -12.59 -5.88
N TYR A 205 -11.76 -13.31 -5.22
CA TYR A 205 -13.07 -13.64 -5.78
C TYR A 205 -13.89 -12.39 -6.08
N THR A 206 -13.85 -11.38 -5.20
CA THR A 206 -14.52 -10.09 -5.46
C THR A 206 -13.88 -9.32 -6.61
N ASP A 207 -12.56 -9.31 -6.73
CA ASP A 207 -11.87 -8.62 -7.83
C ASP A 207 -12.24 -9.23 -9.19
N ILE A 208 -12.32 -10.57 -9.26
CA ILE A 208 -12.80 -11.28 -10.45
C ILE A 208 -14.27 -10.98 -10.71
N GLY A 209 -15.13 -10.96 -9.69
CA GLY A 209 -16.53 -10.57 -9.84
C GLY A 209 -16.67 -9.16 -10.45
N PHE A 210 -15.91 -8.18 -9.96
CA PHE A 210 -15.90 -6.82 -10.51
C PHE A 210 -15.30 -6.74 -11.92
N LEU A 211 -14.37 -7.63 -12.28
CA LEU A 211 -13.91 -7.78 -13.65
C LEU A 211 -15.07 -8.13 -14.60
N PHE A 212 -15.95 -9.06 -14.19
CA PHE A 212 -17.13 -9.43 -14.98
C PHE A 212 -18.22 -8.35 -14.99
N ILE A 213 -18.38 -7.58 -13.90
CA ILE A 213 -19.24 -6.38 -13.89
C ILE A 213 -18.79 -5.38 -14.97
N ARG A 214 -17.47 -5.14 -15.11
CA ARG A 214 -16.92 -4.25 -16.14
C ARG A 214 -17.08 -4.80 -17.56
N GLN A 215 -17.08 -6.11 -17.70
CA GLN A 215 -17.40 -6.81 -18.96
C GLN A 215 -18.90 -6.84 -19.28
N LYS A 216 -19.77 -6.28 -18.43
CA LYS A 216 -21.24 -6.36 -18.55
C LYS A 216 -21.75 -7.80 -18.59
N GLN A 217 -21.12 -8.69 -17.82
CA GLN A 217 -21.51 -10.09 -17.66
C GLN A 217 -21.97 -10.33 -16.21
N PRO A 218 -23.16 -9.85 -15.83
CA PRO A 218 -23.59 -9.86 -14.43
C PRO A 218 -23.90 -11.27 -13.89
N ASP A 219 -24.20 -12.25 -14.75
CA ASP A 219 -24.37 -13.64 -14.33
C ASP A 219 -23.05 -14.25 -13.85
N ALA A 220 -22.00 -14.15 -14.68
CA ALA A 220 -20.66 -14.58 -14.30
C ALA A 220 -20.15 -13.83 -13.06
N ALA A 221 -20.40 -12.52 -12.97
CA ALA A 221 -20.02 -11.73 -11.80
C ALA A 221 -20.67 -12.28 -10.51
N ALA A 222 -21.96 -12.62 -10.56
CA ALA A 222 -22.70 -13.15 -9.42
C ALA A 222 -22.13 -14.48 -8.93
N GLU A 223 -21.75 -15.39 -9.83
CA GLU A 223 -21.11 -16.68 -9.46
C GLU A 223 -19.80 -16.45 -8.66
N TRP A 224 -19.00 -15.47 -9.06
CA TRP A 224 -17.75 -15.16 -8.36
C TRP A 224 -17.98 -14.50 -7.01
N PHE A 225 -18.97 -13.60 -6.89
CA PHE A 225 -19.35 -13.03 -5.61
C PHE A 225 -19.94 -14.09 -4.66
N GLU A 226 -20.71 -15.04 -5.18
CA GLU A 226 -21.26 -16.16 -4.40
C GLU A 226 -20.14 -17.03 -3.80
N ARG A 227 -19.11 -17.37 -4.58
CA ARG A 227 -17.92 -18.07 -4.05
C ARG A 227 -17.24 -17.30 -2.91
N SER A 228 -17.16 -15.97 -3.03
CA SER A 228 -16.62 -15.10 -1.97
C SER A 228 -17.49 -15.14 -0.70
N ILE A 229 -18.81 -15.09 -0.87
CA ILE A 229 -19.82 -15.17 0.19
C ILE A 229 -19.75 -16.52 0.92
N GLU A 230 -19.71 -17.63 0.19
CA GLU A 230 -19.62 -18.99 0.73
C GLU A 230 -18.35 -19.18 1.58
N LYS A 231 -17.23 -18.65 1.10
CA LYS A 231 -15.94 -18.69 1.81
C LYS A 231 -15.82 -17.63 2.92
N LYS A 232 -16.83 -16.76 3.09
CA LYS A 232 -16.80 -15.60 3.99
C LYS A 232 -15.59 -14.68 3.75
N GLN A 233 -15.10 -14.67 2.53
CA GLN A 233 -14.00 -13.85 2.08
C GLN A 233 -14.55 -12.54 1.51
N ASN A 234 -14.04 -11.40 1.98
CA ASN A 234 -14.49 -10.06 1.58
C ASN A 234 -16.03 -9.90 1.55
N TYR A 235 -16.70 -10.46 2.57
CA TYR A 235 -18.14 -10.78 2.54
C TYR A 235 -19.03 -9.56 2.26
N ALA A 236 -18.85 -8.47 3.01
CA ALA A 236 -19.65 -7.26 2.83
C ALA A 236 -19.45 -6.64 1.43
N PHE A 237 -18.24 -6.69 0.91
CA PHE A 237 -17.91 -6.18 -0.42
C PHE A 237 -18.49 -7.06 -1.53
N ALA A 238 -18.49 -8.38 -1.35
CA ALA A 238 -19.13 -9.34 -2.25
C ALA A 238 -20.66 -9.13 -2.33
N LEU A 239 -21.32 -8.88 -1.20
CA LEU A 239 -22.73 -8.48 -1.18
C LEU A 239 -22.97 -7.18 -1.96
N SER A 240 -22.05 -6.22 -1.84
CA SER A 240 -22.10 -4.98 -2.61
C SER A 240 -21.97 -5.26 -4.12
N GLY A 241 -21.11 -6.20 -4.51
CA GLY A 241 -20.99 -6.72 -5.87
C GLY A 241 -22.27 -7.39 -6.39
N MET A 242 -22.92 -8.21 -5.56
CA MET A 242 -24.22 -8.83 -5.90
C MET A 242 -25.30 -7.78 -6.17
N ALA A 243 -25.35 -6.70 -5.38
CA ALA A 243 -26.29 -5.61 -5.60
C ALA A 243 -26.09 -4.96 -6.98
N ILE A 244 -24.83 -4.71 -7.37
CA ILE A 244 -24.47 -4.14 -8.67
C ILE A 244 -24.77 -5.11 -9.81
N ALA A 245 -24.48 -6.41 -9.64
CA ALA A 245 -24.84 -7.44 -10.61
C ALA A 245 -26.35 -7.50 -10.84
N SER A 246 -27.16 -7.46 -9.77
CA SER A 246 -28.62 -7.45 -9.85
C SER A 246 -29.16 -6.21 -10.57
N LEU A 247 -28.58 -5.02 -10.35
CA LEU A 247 -28.93 -3.82 -11.12
C LEU A 247 -28.68 -4.01 -12.63
N GLN A 248 -27.55 -4.60 -13.01
CA GLN A 248 -27.22 -4.89 -14.41
C GLN A 248 -28.15 -5.94 -15.04
N LYS A 249 -28.83 -6.76 -14.25
CA LYS A 249 -29.87 -7.70 -14.70
C LYS A 249 -31.28 -7.09 -14.72
N GLY A 250 -31.45 -5.90 -14.18
CA GLY A 250 -32.77 -5.27 -14.00
C GLY A 250 -33.60 -5.84 -12.84
N ASP A 251 -32.97 -6.62 -11.94
CA ASP A 251 -33.61 -7.14 -10.73
C ASP A 251 -33.39 -6.15 -9.56
N PHE A 252 -34.24 -5.12 -9.51
CA PHE A 252 -34.13 -4.07 -8.49
C PHE A 252 -34.48 -4.54 -7.09
N VAL A 253 -35.30 -5.58 -6.96
CA VAL A 253 -35.69 -6.14 -5.66
C VAL A 253 -34.50 -6.84 -5.02
N ALA A 254 -33.83 -7.74 -5.76
CA ALA A 254 -32.61 -8.37 -5.30
C ALA A 254 -31.49 -7.33 -5.08
N ALA A 255 -31.37 -6.35 -5.98
CA ALA A 255 -30.38 -5.28 -5.83
C ALA A 255 -30.54 -4.51 -4.52
N GLN A 256 -31.78 -4.16 -4.14
CA GLN A 256 -32.07 -3.45 -2.89
C GLN A 256 -31.79 -4.31 -1.65
N ASP A 257 -32.15 -5.60 -1.69
CA ASP A 257 -31.87 -6.54 -0.61
C ASP A 257 -30.35 -6.71 -0.39
N TYR A 258 -29.58 -6.95 -1.46
CA TYR A 258 -28.13 -7.04 -1.36
C TYR A 258 -27.46 -5.73 -0.95
N HIS A 259 -27.98 -4.59 -1.41
CA HIS A 259 -27.53 -3.27 -0.98
C HIS A 259 -27.70 -3.11 0.54
N TYR A 260 -28.87 -3.44 1.08
CA TYR A 260 -29.14 -3.42 2.51
C TYR A 260 -28.21 -4.38 3.27
N LYS A 261 -28.07 -5.63 2.81
CA LYS A 261 -27.19 -6.63 3.41
C LYS A 261 -25.74 -6.16 3.46
N ALA A 262 -25.22 -5.55 2.39
CA ALA A 262 -23.86 -5.03 2.38
C ALA A 262 -23.64 -3.95 3.46
N LEU A 263 -24.60 -3.04 3.63
CA LEU A 263 -24.52 -1.95 4.62
C LEU A 263 -24.61 -2.47 6.07
N VAL A 264 -25.49 -3.44 6.34
CA VAL A 264 -25.64 -4.01 7.70
C VAL A 264 -24.43 -4.86 8.08
N ASN A 265 -23.73 -5.47 7.11
CA ASN A 265 -22.53 -6.27 7.34
C ASN A 265 -21.23 -5.43 7.37
N HIS A 266 -21.30 -4.16 7.76
CA HIS A 266 -20.14 -3.30 8.01
C HIS A 266 -19.20 -3.13 6.80
N LEU A 267 -19.75 -2.84 5.61
CA LEU A 267 -18.94 -2.38 4.47
C LEU A 267 -18.11 -1.15 4.85
N ASP A 268 -16.80 -1.15 4.54
CA ASP A 268 -15.84 -0.12 4.99
C ASP A 268 -16.19 1.31 4.55
N GLU A 269 -16.57 1.50 3.28
CA GLU A 269 -16.90 2.82 2.72
C GLU A 269 -18.35 2.92 2.23
N PRO A 270 -19.34 2.93 3.15
CA PRO A 270 -20.75 2.82 2.78
C PRO A 270 -21.26 4.06 2.03
N ALA A 271 -20.65 5.23 2.24
CA ALA A 271 -21.00 6.45 1.50
C ALA A 271 -20.59 6.37 0.03
N VAL A 272 -19.38 5.86 -0.25
CA VAL A 272 -18.87 5.66 -1.61
C VAL A 272 -19.72 4.62 -2.33
N PHE A 273 -20.03 3.50 -1.66
CA PHE A 273 -20.89 2.47 -2.24
C PHE A 273 -22.32 2.96 -2.50
N ARG A 274 -22.94 3.72 -1.58
CA ARG A 274 -24.28 4.31 -1.82
C ARG A 274 -24.29 5.16 -3.08
N LYS A 275 -23.29 6.02 -3.26
CA LYS A 275 -23.17 6.84 -4.45
C LYS A 275 -23.02 5.98 -5.71
N TYR A 276 -22.12 5.00 -5.67
CA TYR A 276 -21.89 4.11 -6.81
C TYR A 276 -23.12 3.28 -7.20
N TYR A 277 -23.86 2.78 -6.20
CA TYR A 277 -25.11 2.04 -6.38
C TYR A 277 -26.18 2.91 -7.06
N GLU A 278 -26.42 4.13 -6.57
CA GLU A 278 -27.42 5.04 -7.14
C GLU A 278 -27.03 5.49 -8.56
N GLU A 279 -25.75 5.81 -8.80
CA GLU A 279 -25.26 6.15 -10.14
C GLU A 279 -25.45 4.99 -11.12
N THR A 280 -25.12 3.76 -10.69
CA THR A 280 -25.32 2.56 -11.51
C THR A 280 -26.79 2.31 -11.79
N LYS A 281 -27.66 2.42 -10.78
CA LYS A 281 -29.11 2.25 -10.93
C LYS A 281 -29.68 3.26 -11.93
N ARG A 282 -29.30 4.53 -11.81
CA ARG A 282 -29.71 5.58 -12.75
C ARG A 282 -29.26 5.26 -14.18
N LEU A 283 -27.98 4.90 -14.36
CA LEU A 283 -27.45 4.52 -15.67
C LEU A 283 -28.20 3.33 -16.29
N MET A 284 -28.53 2.30 -15.50
CA MET A 284 -29.29 1.15 -16.01
C MET A 284 -30.71 1.54 -16.44
N LEU A 285 -31.39 2.44 -15.70
CA LEU A 285 -32.72 2.95 -16.07
C LEU A 285 -32.67 3.88 -17.30
N GLU A 286 -31.62 4.67 -17.47
CA GLU A 286 -31.40 5.48 -18.68
C GLU A 286 -31.16 4.60 -19.91
N MET A 287 -30.42 3.49 -19.75
CA MET A 287 -30.16 2.52 -20.82
C MET A 287 -31.37 1.63 -21.12
N HIS A 288 -32.25 1.40 -20.14
CA HIS A 288 -33.44 0.56 -20.22
C HIS A 288 -34.67 1.28 -19.62
N PRO A 289 -35.29 2.23 -20.32
CA PRO A 289 -36.39 3.04 -19.77
C PRO A 289 -37.62 2.21 -19.32
N ASP A 290 -37.84 1.06 -19.94
CA ASP A 290 -38.88 0.08 -19.60
C ASP A 290 -38.69 -0.56 -18.22
N TRP A 291 -37.48 -0.45 -17.65
CA TRP A 291 -37.18 -1.00 -16.32
C TRP A 291 -37.71 -0.15 -15.18
N SER A 292 -38.16 1.07 -15.44
CA SER A 292 -38.78 1.94 -14.43
C SER A 292 -39.95 1.26 -13.71
N GLU A 293 -40.79 0.50 -14.42
CA GLU A 293 -41.91 -0.27 -13.86
C GLU A 293 -41.45 -1.40 -12.92
N LYS A 294 -40.24 -1.92 -13.14
CA LYS A 294 -39.64 -3.02 -12.34
C LYS A 294 -39.05 -2.54 -11.02
N THR A 295 -38.91 -1.22 -10.83
CA THR A 295 -38.31 -0.66 -9.62
C THR A 295 -39.21 -0.75 -8.38
N GLY A 296 -40.48 -1.13 -8.56
CA GLY A 296 -41.47 -1.15 -7.48
C GLY A 296 -41.93 0.24 -7.02
N ALA A 297 -41.50 1.32 -7.70
CA ALA A 297 -42.04 2.65 -7.51
C ALA A 297 -43.38 2.77 -8.23
N ALA A 298 -44.44 3.12 -7.50
CA ALA A 298 -45.73 3.48 -8.10
C ALA A 298 -45.52 4.62 -9.12
N PRO A 299 -46.20 4.61 -10.28
CA PRO A 299 -46.05 5.67 -11.27
C PRO A 299 -46.42 7.01 -10.66
N ALA A 300 -45.45 7.91 -10.58
CA ALA A 300 -45.62 9.28 -10.12
C ALA A 300 -46.28 10.12 -11.21
N GLU A 301 -47.50 9.79 -11.61
CA GLU A 301 -48.26 10.58 -12.60
C GLU A 301 -49.74 10.20 -12.50
N ASN A 302 -50.44 10.71 -11.48
CA ASN A 302 -51.90 10.89 -11.45
C ASN A 302 -52.36 11.82 -10.31
N ALA A 303 -51.48 12.69 -9.79
CA ALA A 303 -51.84 13.66 -8.74
C ALA A 303 -52.35 15.00 -9.29
N GLU A 304 -52.32 15.24 -10.60
CA GLU A 304 -52.73 16.53 -11.19
C GLU A 304 -54.13 16.56 -11.84
N GLN A 305 -54.91 15.48 -11.77
CA GLN A 305 -56.25 15.44 -12.41
C GLN A 305 -57.46 15.53 -11.47
N THR A 306 -57.27 15.78 -10.17
CA THR A 306 -58.41 15.89 -9.22
C THR A 306 -58.75 17.29 -8.73
N GLU A 307 -58.02 18.35 -9.12
CA GLU A 307 -58.32 19.72 -8.65
C GLU A 307 -59.05 20.65 -9.65
N SER A 308 -59.45 20.22 -10.85
CA SER A 308 -60.20 21.10 -11.80
C SER A 308 -61.69 20.79 -11.99
N LYS A 309 -62.30 19.99 -11.11
CA LYS A 309 -63.76 19.80 -11.05
C LYS A 309 -64.30 20.14 -9.68
N GLY A 310 -64.26 21.42 -9.31
CA GLY A 310 -64.80 21.87 -8.04
C GLY A 310 -64.61 23.35 -7.76
N ALA A 311 -65.06 24.23 -8.66
CA ALA A 311 -65.47 25.60 -8.37
C ALA A 311 -66.25 26.18 -9.54
#